data_AF-A0A7J9GUN5-F1
#
_entry.id   AF-A0A7J9GUN5-F1
#
_cell.length_a   1.000
_cell.length_b   1.000
_cell.length_c   1.000
_cell.angle_alpha   90.00
_cell.angle_beta   90.00
_cell.angle_gamma   90.00
#
_symmetry.space_group_name_H-M   'P 1'
#
loop_
_entity.id
_entity.type
_entity.pdbx_description
1 polymer ?
#
loop_
_entity_poly.entity_id
_entity_poly.type
_entity_poly.pdbx_seq_one_letter_code
_entity_poly.pdbx_strand_id
1 'polypeptide(L)'
;MELSISSRLLNTSSAAAATALLKSKPRVHNRHTSIPLLPLKHPFSPLTLKQMSNNSQSTLSCSSLPQNNTPPAPSSPSTASGRIGEVKRVTKETNVWVKINLDGTGVANSSTSIPFLDHMLDQLASHGLFDVHVKATGDIHIDDHHTNEDVALALGT
;
A
#
# COMPACT_ATOMS: atom_id res chain seq x y z
N MET A 1 45.07 -45.67 36.80
CA MET A 1 44.71 -47.10 36.85
C MET A 1 43.19 -47.16 36.91
N GLU A 2 42.63 -47.89 35.96
CA GLU A 2 41.28 -48.47 35.89
C GLU A 2 40.05 -47.55 35.76
N LEU A 3 39.47 -47.66 34.55
CA LEU A 3 38.08 -47.41 34.18
C LEU A 3 37.22 -48.58 34.70
N SER A 4 36.00 -48.32 35.15
CA SER A 4 35.00 -49.41 35.23
C SER A 4 33.65 -48.92 34.74
N ILE A 5 33.34 -49.38 33.54
CA ILE A 5 32.06 -49.29 32.84
C ILE A 5 31.20 -50.43 33.39
N SER A 6 30.02 -50.13 33.94
CA SER A 6 29.05 -51.16 34.31
C SER A 6 27.88 -51.15 33.33
N SER A 7 27.92 -52.12 32.42
CA SER A 7 26.90 -52.54 31.49
C SER A 7 25.65 -53.09 32.19
N ARG A 8 24.45 -52.67 31.76
CA ARG A 8 23.24 -53.53 31.82
C ARG A 8 22.58 -53.59 30.45
N LEU A 9 22.56 -54.80 29.92
CA LEU A 9 21.97 -55.22 28.66
C LEU A 9 20.44 -55.38 28.78
N LEU A 10 19.75 -54.84 27.78
CA LEU A 10 18.71 -55.45 26.92
C LEU A 10 17.66 -56.39 27.55
N ASN A 11 16.38 -56.07 27.32
CA ASN A 11 15.42 -57.00 26.69
C ASN A 11 14.23 -56.20 26.09
N THR A 12 14.10 -56.12 24.76
CA THR A 12 13.09 -56.81 23.90
C THR A 12 11.63 -56.63 24.40
N SER A 13 10.67 -56.13 23.63
CA SER A 13 10.17 -56.74 22.40
C SER A 13 9.14 -55.84 21.70
N SER A 14 9.15 -55.90 20.35
CA SER A 14 7.98 -56.02 19.48
C SER A 14 6.90 -54.92 19.47
N ALA A 15 6.85 -54.12 18.40
CA ALA A 15 5.91 -54.34 17.30
C ALA A 15 5.92 -53.14 16.34
N ALA A 16 6.09 -53.44 15.07
CA ALA A 16 6.00 -52.51 13.97
C ALA A 16 4.60 -51.86 13.90
N ALA A 17 4.53 -50.52 13.95
CA ALA A 17 3.39 -49.77 13.44
C ALA A 17 3.80 -49.18 12.09
N ALA A 18 3.59 -50.00 11.06
CA ALA A 18 3.73 -49.63 9.67
C ALA A 18 2.66 -48.60 9.27
N THR A 19 3.12 -47.54 8.59
CA THR A 19 2.53 -46.96 7.38
C THR A 19 1.04 -47.21 7.14
N ALA A 20 0.20 -46.21 7.41
CA ALA A 20 -1.12 -46.07 6.79
C ALA A 20 -1.31 -44.65 6.25
N LEU A 21 -0.79 -44.49 5.04
CA LEU A 21 -0.89 -43.34 4.17
C LEU A 21 -2.28 -43.35 3.52
N LEU A 22 -3.29 -42.75 4.14
CA LEU A 22 -4.59 -42.52 3.52
C LEU A 22 -4.63 -41.13 2.90
N LYS A 23 -4.23 -41.08 1.62
CA LYS A 23 -4.45 -39.96 0.71
C LYS A 23 -5.95 -39.72 0.52
N SER A 24 -6.51 -38.77 1.26
CA SER A 24 -7.79 -38.17 0.90
C SER A 24 -7.56 -37.28 -0.33
N LYS A 25 -7.88 -37.80 -1.52
CA LYS A 25 -7.94 -36.99 -2.76
C LYS A 25 -9.11 -36.02 -2.65
N PRO A 26 -8.91 -34.69 -2.64
CA PRO A 26 -10.02 -33.75 -2.78
C PRO A 26 -10.58 -33.87 -4.20
N ARG A 27 -11.85 -34.29 -4.31
CA ARG A 27 -12.60 -34.36 -5.56
C ARG A 27 -13.01 -32.94 -5.96
N VAL A 28 -12.18 -32.25 -6.73
CA VAL A 28 -12.51 -30.98 -7.36
C VAL A 28 -13.56 -31.23 -8.44
N HIS A 29 -14.80 -30.79 -8.21
CA HIS A 29 -15.80 -30.71 -9.26
C HIS A 29 -15.48 -29.49 -10.13
N ASN A 30 -14.96 -29.73 -11.32
CA ASN A 30 -14.82 -28.69 -12.33
C ASN A 30 -16.22 -28.42 -12.91
N ARG A 31 -16.98 -27.50 -12.30
CA ARG A 31 -18.22 -26.99 -12.90
C ARG A 31 -17.82 -26.05 -14.01
N HIS A 32 -17.79 -26.57 -15.23
CA HIS A 32 -17.66 -25.79 -16.45
C HIS A 32 -18.94 -24.98 -16.63
N THR A 33 -19.05 -23.81 -15.98
CA THR A 33 -20.10 -22.84 -16.29
C THR A 33 -19.66 -22.08 -17.53
N SER A 34 -20.06 -22.58 -18.69
CA SER A 34 -19.99 -21.83 -19.95
C SER A 34 -20.94 -20.63 -19.84
N ILE A 35 -20.40 -19.46 -19.50
CA ILE A 35 -21.13 -18.20 -19.57
C ILE A 35 -21.19 -17.80 -21.06
N PRO A 36 -22.38 -17.71 -21.67
CA PRO A 36 -22.48 -17.17 -23.03
C PRO A 36 -22.22 -15.65 -22.99
N LEU A 37 -21.17 -15.22 -23.70
CA LEU A 37 -20.89 -13.81 -23.98
C LEU A 37 -22.02 -13.25 -24.86
N LEU A 38 -22.91 -12.46 -24.26
CA LEU A 38 -23.87 -11.64 -25.00
C LEU A 38 -23.16 -10.39 -25.53
N PRO A 39 -23.26 -10.05 -26.83
CA PRO A 39 -22.65 -8.84 -27.37
C PRO A 39 -23.40 -7.59 -26.87
N LEU A 40 -22.67 -6.71 -26.18
CA LEU A 40 -23.15 -5.39 -25.76
C LEU A 40 -23.34 -4.51 -27.01
N LYS A 41 -24.57 -4.43 -27.54
CA LYS A 41 -24.95 -3.55 -28.65
C LYS A 41 -25.70 -2.34 -28.13
N HIS A 42 -24.99 -1.30 -27.71
CA HIS A 42 -25.57 0.05 -27.60
C HIS A 42 -24.61 1.09 -28.19
N PRO A 43 -25.00 1.81 -29.24
CA PRO A 43 -24.23 2.96 -29.73
C PRO A 43 -24.42 4.13 -28.76
N PHE A 44 -23.33 4.59 -28.14
CA PHE A 44 -23.32 5.86 -27.42
C PHE A 44 -23.35 7.00 -28.44
N SER A 45 -24.47 7.73 -28.49
CA SER A 45 -24.59 8.98 -29.23
C SER A 45 -24.04 10.14 -28.37
N PRO A 46 -23.19 11.04 -28.91
CA PRO A 46 -22.69 12.19 -28.17
C PRO A 46 -23.75 13.30 -28.13
N LEU A 47 -24.13 13.75 -26.93
CA LEU A 47 -24.90 14.98 -26.75
C LEU A 47 -23.96 16.17 -26.60
N THR A 48 -23.78 16.89 -27.70
CA THR A 48 -23.15 18.21 -27.77
C THR A 48 -24.09 19.25 -27.14
N LEU A 49 -23.75 19.78 -25.96
CA LEU A 49 -24.43 20.97 -25.41
C LEU A 49 -23.67 22.24 -25.81
N LYS A 50 -24.41 23.10 -26.49
CA LYS A 50 -24.00 24.35 -27.11
C LYS A 50 -23.78 25.45 -26.07
N GLN A 51 -22.64 26.13 -26.21
CA GLN A 51 -22.28 27.35 -25.50
C GLN A 51 -23.33 28.45 -25.67
N MET A 52 -23.77 29.06 -24.57
CA MET A 52 -24.49 30.33 -24.57
C MET A 52 -23.67 31.36 -23.81
N SER A 53 -23.14 32.29 -24.60
CA SER A 53 -22.54 33.57 -24.21
C SER A 53 -23.59 34.46 -23.56
N ASN A 54 -23.34 34.92 -22.33
CA ASN A 54 -24.01 36.08 -21.77
C ASN A 54 -22.97 37.17 -21.49
N ASN A 55 -22.88 38.09 -22.44
CA ASN A 55 -22.22 39.38 -22.31
C ASN A 55 -23.29 40.39 -21.91
N SER A 56 -23.25 40.90 -20.68
CA SER A 56 -23.98 42.11 -20.28
C SER A 56 -23.13 42.87 -19.27
N GLN A 57 -22.44 43.87 -19.80
CA GLN A 57 -21.84 44.96 -19.04
C GLN A 57 -22.95 45.80 -18.41
N SER A 58 -22.81 46.18 -17.14
CA SER A 58 -23.39 47.41 -16.63
C SER A 58 -22.49 48.03 -15.56
N THR A 59 -21.98 49.19 -15.95
CA THR A 59 -21.16 50.15 -15.21
C THR A 59 -21.99 50.91 -14.16
N LEU A 60 -21.26 51.73 -13.38
CA LEU A 60 -21.69 52.79 -12.44
C LEU A 60 -21.79 52.26 -10.98
N SER A 61 -21.23 52.89 -9.95
CA SER A 61 -20.82 54.28 -9.73
C SER A 61 -19.89 54.35 -8.50
N CYS A 62 -18.99 55.33 -8.51
CA CYS A 62 -18.02 55.66 -7.46
C CYS A 62 -18.56 56.72 -6.48
N SER A 63 -18.49 56.44 -5.18
CA SER A 63 -18.54 57.34 -4.01
C SER A 63 -18.56 56.42 -2.78
N SER A 64 -17.86 56.59 -1.66
CA SER A 64 -17.24 57.75 -1.03
C SER A 64 -16.46 57.28 0.24
N LEU A 65 -15.26 57.87 0.45
CA LEU A 65 -14.54 58.13 1.71
C LEU A 65 -13.95 56.98 2.57
N PRO A 66 -12.86 57.28 3.34
CA PRO A 66 -11.89 56.31 3.83
C PRO A 66 -12.13 55.91 5.29
N GLN A 67 -12.11 54.61 5.58
CA GLN A 67 -11.92 54.11 6.94
C GLN A 67 -10.55 53.46 7.04
N ASN A 68 -9.59 54.25 7.54
CA ASN A 68 -8.39 53.75 8.19
C ASN A 68 -8.80 52.99 9.45
N ASN A 69 -9.06 51.70 9.30
CA ASN A 69 -8.99 50.72 10.37
C ASN A 69 -8.25 49.53 9.75
N THR A 70 -6.92 49.60 9.75
CA THR A 70 -6.07 48.46 9.41
C THR A 70 -5.92 47.63 10.68
N PRO A 71 -6.52 46.44 10.80
CA PRO A 71 -6.00 45.46 11.75
C PRO A 71 -4.56 45.20 11.35
N PRO A 72 -3.59 45.08 12.29
CA PRO A 72 -2.28 44.56 11.92
C PRO A 72 -2.52 43.25 11.18
N ALA A 73 -2.04 43.18 9.94
CA ALA A 73 -2.13 41.97 9.14
C ALA A 73 -1.67 40.80 10.02
N PRO A 74 -2.46 39.72 10.17
CA PRO A 74 -1.95 38.52 10.79
C PRO A 74 -0.79 38.05 9.91
N SER A 75 0.40 38.20 10.48
CA SER A 75 1.60 37.39 10.29
C SER A 75 1.69 36.65 8.95
N SER A 76 2.72 37.04 8.19
CA SER A 76 3.44 36.25 7.19
C SER A 76 3.03 34.77 7.16
N PRO A 77 2.69 34.18 5.99
CA PRO A 77 2.41 32.76 5.92
C PRO A 77 3.59 32.03 6.54
N SER A 78 3.35 31.41 7.70
CA SER A 78 4.35 30.61 8.37
C SER A 78 4.84 29.63 7.34
N THR A 79 6.16 29.55 7.18
CA THR A 79 6.83 28.51 6.41
C THR A 79 6.46 27.16 7.01
N ALA A 80 5.27 26.66 6.72
CA ALA A 80 4.84 25.32 7.07
C ALA A 80 5.59 24.40 6.10
N SER A 81 6.87 24.19 6.40
CA SER A 81 7.62 23.08 5.87
C SER A 81 6.84 21.83 6.27
N GLY A 82 6.30 21.11 5.29
CA GLY A 82 5.40 19.98 5.53
C GLY A 82 6.00 18.96 6.50
N ARG A 83 5.15 18.29 7.27
CA ARG A 83 5.59 17.21 8.18
C ARG A 83 6.05 16.01 7.37
N ILE A 84 7.32 16.01 7.00
CA ILE A 84 7.93 15.01 6.12
C ILE A 84 8.92 14.16 6.91
N GLY A 85 8.74 12.84 6.84
CA GLY A 85 9.69 11.83 7.30
C GLY A 85 10.35 11.12 6.12
N GLU A 86 11.65 10.82 6.24
CA GLU A 86 12.39 10.04 5.25
C GLU A 86 13.29 9.03 5.96
N VAL A 87 13.18 7.77 5.57
CA VAL A 87 13.89 6.64 6.20
C VAL A 87 14.51 5.78 5.12
N LYS A 88 15.77 5.41 5.33
CA LYS A 88 16.45 4.40 4.52
C LYS A 88 16.94 3.28 5.42
N ARG A 89 16.53 2.05 5.11
CA ARG A 89 16.87 0.83 5.85
C ARG A 89 17.47 -0.18 4.89
N VAL A 90 18.61 -0.75 5.26
CA VAL A 90 19.30 -1.77 4.46
C VAL A 90 19.69 -2.91 5.37
N THR A 91 19.27 -4.12 5.02
CA THR A 91 19.63 -5.37 5.69
C THR A 91 20.35 -6.28 4.68
N LYS A 92 20.59 -7.55 5.06
CA LYS A 92 21.09 -8.55 4.10
C LYS A 92 19.99 -9.08 3.18
N GLU A 93 18.73 -8.92 3.59
CA GLU A 93 17.55 -9.46 2.92
C GLU A 93 16.90 -8.39 2.04
N THR A 94 16.86 -7.14 2.51
CA THR A 94 16.12 -6.05 1.86
C THR A 94 16.89 -4.73 1.80
N ASN A 95 16.45 -3.85 0.90
CA ASN A 95 16.84 -2.45 0.79
C ASN A 95 15.57 -1.64 0.59
N VAL A 96 15.25 -0.81 1.58
CA VAL A 96 14.00 -0.07 1.69
C VAL A 96 14.30 1.42 1.83
N TRP A 97 13.62 2.23 1.04
CA TRP A 97 13.58 3.67 1.16
C TRP A 97 12.13 4.13 1.21
N VAL A 98 11.81 4.94 2.20
CA VAL A 98 10.47 5.48 2.43
C VAL A 98 10.58 6.98 2.61
N LYS A 99 9.65 7.71 2.01
CA LYS A 99 9.40 9.12 2.28
C LYS A 99 7.90 9.35 2.40
N ILE A 100 7.47 9.93 3.51
CA ILE A 100 6.06 10.25 3.77
C ILE A 100 5.93 11.74 4.05
N ASN A 101 4.94 12.38 3.42
CA ASN A 101 4.46 13.69 3.81
C ASN A 101 3.09 13.54 4.49
N LEU A 102 2.99 13.92 5.76
CA LEU A 102 1.73 13.87 6.52
C LEU A 102 0.75 14.98 6.12
N ASP A 103 1.25 16.07 5.55
CA ASP A 103 0.47 17.20 5.02
C ASP A 103 0.40 17.10 3.49
N GLY A 104 0.05 15.90 3.00
CA GLY A 104 0.04 15.57 1.58
C GLY A 104 -1.29 15.85 0.89
N THR A 105 -1.38 15.37 -0.35
CA THR A 105 -2.60 15.42 -1.18
C THR A 105 -3.07 14.03 -1.61
N GLY A 106 -2.45 12.97 -1.07
CA GLY A 106 -2.74 11.58 -1.41
C GLY A 106 -1.93 11.03 -2.58
N VAL A 107 -0.74 11.59 -2.84
CA VAL A 107 0.14 11.09 -3.91
C VAL A 107 0.78 9.77 -3.49
N ALA A 108 0.54 8.70 -4.24
CA ALA A 108 1.20 7.42 -4.03
C ALA A 108 2.27 7.16 -5.11
N ASN A 109 3.46 6.74 -4.68
CA ASN A 109 4.51 6.23 -5.55
C ASN A 109 5.26 5.11 -4.83
N SER A 110 4.65 3.93 -4.85
CA SER A 110 5.13 2.74 -4.16
C SER A 110 5.59 1.69 -5.17
N SER A 111 6.79 1.16 -4.95
CA SER A 111 7.36 0.06 -5.71
C SER A 111 8.12 -0.85 -4.76
N THR A 112 7.44 -1.88 -4.25
CA THR A 112 7.97 -2.80 -3.24
C THR A 112 8.34 -4.18 -3.79
N SER A 113 8.14 -4.40 -5.09
CA SER A 113 8.22 -5.73 -5.74
C SER A 113 7.09 -6.69 -5.33
N ILE A 114 6.16 -6.26 -4.47
CA ILE A 114 4.97 -6.99 -4.05
C ILE A 114 3.74 -6.19 -4.53
N PRO A 115 3.13 -6.54 -5.68
CA PRO A 115 2.08 -5.72 -6.29
C PRO A 115 0.86 -5.48 -5.41
N PHE A 116 0.52 -6.43 -4.55
CA PHE A 116 -0.60 -6.28 -3.62
C PHE A 116 -0.29 -5.29 -2.49
N LEU A 117 0.95 -5.26 -2.00
CA LEU A 117 1.39 -4.29 -1.00
C LEU A 117 1.39 -2.87 -1.60
N ASP A 118 1.89 -2.72 -2.82
CA ASP A 118 1.85 -1.43 -3.54
C ASP A 118 0.40 -0.91 -3.64
N HIS A 119 -0.54 -1.78 -4.00
CA HIS A 119 -1.96 -1.43 -4.02
C HIS A 119 -2.50 -1.01 -2.64
N MET A 120 -2.08 -1.65 -1.55
CA MET A 120 -2.48 -1.25 -0.18
C MET A 120 -1.88 0.10 0.22
N LEU A 121 -0.64 0.38 -0.17
CA LEU A 121 0.01 1.68 0.06
C LEU A 121 -0.67 2.81 -0.73
N ASP A 122 -1.18 2.52 -1.92
CA ASP A 122 -2.00 3.48 -2.68
C ASP A 122 -3.29 3.86 -1.94
N GLN A 123 -3.92 2.90 -1.26
CA GLN A 123 -5.10 3.17 -0.43
C GLN A 123 -4.74 3.98 0.83
N LEU A 124 -3.59 3.68 1.44
CA LEU A 124 -3.09 4.46 2.57
C LEU A 124 -2.87 5.92 2.18
N ALA A 125 -2.25 6.18 1.03
CA ALA A 125 -2.06 7.53 0.51
C ALA A 125 -3.40 8.21 0.18
N SER A 126 -4.25 7.55 -0.62
CA SER A 126 -5.49 8.14 -1.14
C SER A 126 -6.52 8.43 -0.04
N HIS A 127 -6.67 7.53 0.94
CA HIS A 127 -7.64 7.71 2.02
C HIS A 127 -7.07 8.45 3.25
N GLY A 128 -5.75 8.39 3.45
CA GLY A 128 -5.06 9.13 4.50
C GLY A 128 -4.65 10.55 4.09
N LEU A 129 -4.74 10.89 2.79
CA LEU A 129 -4.22 12.12 2.19
C LEU A 129 -2.71 12.32 2.43
N PHE A 130 -1.97 11.23 2.63
CA PHE A 130 -0.52 11.25 2.75
C PHE A 130 0.12 11.19 1.38
N ASP A 131 1.23 11.90 1.18
CA ASP A 131 2.08 11.60 0.03
C ASP A 131 3.05 10.49 0.45
N VAL A 132 2.88 9.30 -0.11
CA VAL A 132 3.61 8.08 0.26
C VAL A 132 4.51 7.67 -0.90
N HIS A 133 5.82 7.73 -0.66
CA HIS A 133 6.82 7.23 -1.58
C HIS A 133 7.56 6.05 -0.95
N VAL A 134 7.50 4.88 -1.58
CA VAL A 134 8.18 3.68 -1.09
C VAL A 134 8.93 3.03 -2.25
N LYS A 135 10.20 2.71 -2.01
CA LYS A 135 11.01 1.88 -2.91
C LYS A 135 11.60 0.76 -2.08
N ALA A 136 11.25 -0.48 -2.41
CA ALA A 136 11.82 -1.64 -1.75
C ALA A 136 12.21 -2.72 -2.76
N THR A 137 13.38 -3.29 -2.51
CA THR A 137 13.88 -4.48 -3.18
C THR A 137 14.31 -5.46 -2.11
N GLY A 138 13.94 -6.73 -2.25
CA GLY A 138 14.35 -7.76 -1.32
C GLY A 138 14.40 -9.14 -1.94
N ASP A 139 14.56 -10.14 -1.10
CA ASP A 139 14.68 -11.55 -1.42
C ASP A 139 13.33 -12.24 -1.73
N ILE A 140 12.49 -11.61 -2.56
CA ILE A 140 11.16 -12.10 -3.02
C ILE A 140 11.12 -13.52 -3.63
N HIS A 141 12.29 -14.09 -3.93
CA HIS A 141 12.43 -15.46 -4.41
C HIS A 141 12.38 -16.51 -3.29
N ILE A 142 12.58 -16.09 -2.04
CA ILE A 142 12.41 -16.90 -0.83
C ILE A 142 10.95 -16.82 -0.41
N ASP A 143 10.52 -15.64 0.03
CA ASP A 143 9.12 -15.25 0.28
C ASP A 143 8.98 -13.71 0.27
N ASP A 144 7.76 -13.22 0.51
CA ASP A 144 7.45 -11.78 0.60
C ASP A 144 7.57 -11.21 2.03
N HIS A 145 7.89 -12.05 3.02
CA HIS A 145 7.80 -11.72 4.44
C HIS A 145 8.77 -10.60 4.83
N HIS A 146 10.06 -10.78 4.51
CA HIS A 146 11.08 -9.81 4.88
C HIS A 146 10.83 -8.44 4.24
N THR A 147 10.45 -8.43 2.95
CA THR A 147 10.18 -7.17 2.24
C THR A 147 8.95 -6.47 2.81
N ASN A 148 7.88 -7.21 3.10
CA ASN A 148 6.68 -6.63 3.71
C ASN A 148 6.95 -6.09 5.14
N GLU A 149 7.66 -6.85 5.96
CA GLU A 149 8.04 -6.45 7.32
C GLU A 149 8.94 -5.21 7.32
N ASP A 150 10.04 -5.22 6.55
CA ASP A 150 11.00 -4.12 6.55
C ASP A 150 10.42 -2.83 5.95
N VAL A 151 9.47 -2.94 5.01
CA VAL A 151 8.69 -1.78 4.53
C VAL A 151 7.83 -1.20 5.66
N ALA A 152 7.11 -2.03 6.41
CA ALA A 152 6.29 -1.57 7.53
C ALA A 152 7.13 -0.94 8.65
N LEU A 153 8.29 -1.52 8.97
CA LEU A 153 9.23 -0.96 9.94
C LEU A 153 9.78 0.40 9.50
N ALA A 154 10.16 0.54 8.22
CA ALA A 154 10.64 1.81 7.68
C ALA A 154 9.54 2.88 7.61
N LEU A 155 8.29 2.48 7.36
CA LEU A 155 7.11 3.37 7.34
C LEU A 155 6.74 3.91 8.73
N GLY A 156 6.93 3.10 9.77
CA GLY A 156 6.57 3.45 11.15
C GLY A 156 7.65 4.20 11.94
N THR A 157 8.87 4.33 11.40
CA THR A 157 10.01 5.01 12.03
C THR A 157 9.96 6.52 11.80
#